data_AF-A0A380S1W5-F1
#
_entry.id   AF-A0A380S1W5-F1
#
_cell.length_a   1.000
_cell.length_b   1.000
_cell.length_c   1.000
_cell.angle_alpha   90.00
_cell.angle_beta   90.00
_cell.angle_gamma   90.00
#
_symmetry.space_group_name_H-M   'P 1'
#
loop_
_entity.id
_entity.type
_entity.pdbx_description
1 polymer ?
#
loop_
_entity_poly.entity_id
_entity_poly.type
_entity_poly.pdbx_seq_one_letter_code
_entity_poly.pdbx_strand_id
1 'polypeptide(L)'
;MKKTGFRNSLVAVFLIAALVLAGTGCDRKISSSDTANKTVEYVDPLSYGAVDAKMREYTFGINEYMREHSADVVQKTKKGTTPGGVPADCVYTLSPDSKYESLQMEKSVENGVQYDEYFNMGDSIFITRTTVYDDGGFDPVDKYYIIAGVLYKVDITDQTVTKLVDLSDPAAAETAANIDIYLSFEEIRTIYG
;
A
#
# COMPACT_ATOMS: atom_id res chain seq x y z
N MET A 1 21.14 21.34 62.27
CA MET A 1 20.44 22.64 62.20
C MET A 1 19.25 22.47 61.25
N LYS A 2 18.01 22.24 61.74
CA LYS A 2 16.87 23.20 61.87
C LYS A 2 16.83 24.22 60.71
N LYS A 3 15.78 24.32 59.87
CA LYS A 3 14.34 24.57 60.12
C LYS A 3 13.51 24.05 58.90
N THR A 4 12.45 23.24 59.05
CA THR A 4 11.00 23.61 59.20
C THR A 4 10.55 24.73 58.26
N GLY A 5 9.48 24.66 57.47
CA GLY A 5 8.31 23.78 57.39
C GLY A 5 7.15 24.57 56.74
N PHE A 6 5.94 24.00 56.80
CA PHE A 6 4.61 24.58 56.50
C PHE A 6 4.21 24.63 54.99
N ARG A 7 3.03 24.18 54.56
CA ARG A 7 1.83 23.68 55.27
C ARG A 7 0.81 23.07 54.28
N ASN A 8 -0.03 22.21 54.84
CA ASN A 8 -1.21 21.55 54.26
C ASN A 8 -2.37 22.51 53.92
N SER A 9 -3.20 22.09 52.95
CA SER A 9 -4.67 22.22 52.93
C SER A 9 -5.17 21.12 51.99
N LEU A 10 -5.73 19.97 52.38
CA LEU A 10 -6.87 19.63 53.23
C LEU A 10 -8.21 20.22 52.75
N VAL A 11 -9.16 19.29 52.59
CA VAL A 11 -10.63 19.40 52.53
C VAL A 11 -11.22 19.54 51.12
N ALA A 12 -12.26 18.83 50.68
CA ALA A 12 -12.95 17.58 51.07
C ALA A 12 -14.11 17.36 50.07
N VAL A 13 -14.43 16.09 49.81
CA VAL A 13 -15.79 15.47 49.83
C VAL A 13 -16.92 16.09 48.98
N PHE A 14 -17.58 15.27 48.15
CA PHE A 14 -19.02 14.90 48.19
C PHE A 14 -19.22 13.74 47.17
N LEU A 15 -19.46 12.50 47.61
CA LEU A 15 -20.78 11.83 47.79
C LEU A 15 -21.59 11.67 46.48
N ILE A 16 -22.34 10.62 46.17
CA ILE A 16 -22.56 9.21 46.59
C ILE A 16 -23.68 8.72 45.63
N ALA A 17 -23.66 7.43 45.25
CA ALA A 17 -24.79 6.60 44.77
C ALA A 17 -25.53 7.02 43.47
N ALA A 18 -26.16 6.13 42.70
CA ALA A 18 -26.71 4.82 43.04
C ALA A 18 -26.68 3.83 41.87
N LEU A 19 -26.47 2.58 42.25
CA LEU A 19 -26.88 1.36 41.58
C LEU A 19 -28.38 1.42 41.22
N VAL A 20 -28.75 0.99 40.01
CA VAL A 20 -30.02 0.28 39.79
C VAL A 20 -29.69 -1.06 39.13
N LEU A 21 -29.93 -2.12 39.90
CA LEU A 21 -29.88 -3.50 39.50
C LEU A 21 -31.26 -3.96 39.03
N ALA A 22 -31.21 -4.97 38.16
CA ALA A 22 -32.17 -6.05 37.97
C ALA A 22 -33.21 -5.95 36.85
N GLY A 23 -33.21 -7.00 36.03
CA GLY A 23 -34.26 -7.34 35.08
C GLY A 23 -33.90 -8.58 34.26
N THR A 24 -33.86 -9.75 34.92
CA THR A 24 -34.21 -11.10 34.43
C THR A 24 -33.68 -11.54 33.04
N GLY A 25 -32.83 -12.55 32.92
CA GLY A 25 -33.17 -13.94 33.18
C GLY A 25 -33.62 -14.64 31.89
N CYS A 26 -32.70 -15.34 31.21
CA CYS A 26 -33.01 -16.43 30.29
C CYS A 26 -31.75 -17.31 30.11
N ASP A 27 -31.77 -18.47 30.76
CA ASP A 27 -30.87 -19.59 30.50
C ASP A 27 -31.01 -20.05 29.04
N ARG A 28 -29.96 -19.89 28.25
CA ARG A 28 -29.66 -20.79 27.13
C ARG A 28 -28.15 -20.94 27.01
N LYS A 29 -27.68 -22.18 27.18
CA LYS A 29 -26.35 -22.62 26.77
C LYS A 29 -26.15 -22.23 25.30
N ILE A 30 -25.20 -21.34 25.04
CA ILE A 30 -24.66 -21.12 23.71
C ILE A 30 -23.26 -21.70 23.73
N SER A 31 -23.09 -22.80 23.01
CA SER A 31 -21.80 -23.33 22.61
C SER A 31 -20.99 -22.22 21.97
N SER A 32 -19.82 -21.92 22.53
CA SER A 32 -18.86 -20.99 21.95
C SER A 32 -18.30 -21.59 20.66
N SER A 33 -18.97 -21.33 19.53
CA SER A 33 -18.28 -21.19 18.26
C SER A 33 -17.86 -19.72 18.17
N ASP A 34 -16.61 -19.43 18.53
CA ASP A 34 -15.96 -18.15 18.22
C ASP A 34 -15.78 -18.06 16.70
N THR A 35 -16.87 -17.78 15.99
CA THR A 35 -16.79 -17.16 14.68
C THR A 35 -16.61 -15.68 14.95
N ALA A 36 -15.37 -15.25 15.15
CA ALA A 36 -15.03 -13.85 15.15
C ALA A 36 -15.47 -13.26 13.82
N ASN A 37 -16.57 -12.49 13.85
CA ASN A 37 -16.96 -11.60 12.77
C ASN A 37 -15.80 -10.64 12.56
N LYS A 38 -14.95 -10.95 11.60
CA LYS A 38 -14.08 -9.97 10.93
C LYS A 38 -15.06 -8.94 10.35
N THR A 39 -15.20 -7.80 11.02
CA THR A 39 -15.79 -6.62 10.40
C THR A 39 -14.94 -6.33 9.17
N VAL A 40 -15.46 -6.73 8.01
CA VAL A 40 -14.92 -6.32 6.72
C VAL A 40 -15.06 -4.81 6.71
N GLU A 41 -13.95 -4.12 6.92
CA GLU A 41 -13.86 -2.69 6.74
C GLU A 41 -14.25 -2.42 5.29
N TYR A 42 -15.32 -1.66 5.09
CA TYR A 42 -15.80 -1.29 3.77
C TYR A 42 -14.77 -0.34 3.17
N VAL A 43 -13.79 -0.87 2.45
CA VAL A 43 -12.88 -0.08 1.62
C VAL A 43 -13.70 0.36 0.41
N ASP A 44 -14.35 1.51 0.52
CA ASP A 44 -14.92 2.19 -0.66
C ASP A 44 -13.73 2.47 -1.60
N PRO A 45 -13.66 1.84 -2.79
CA PRO A 45 -12.57 2.13 -3.71
C PRO A 45 -12.57 3.62 -4.00
N LEU A 46 -11.39 4.23 -4.01
CA LEU A 46 -11.25 5.57 -4.56
C LEU A 46 -11.89 5.56 -5.95
N SER A 47 -12.74 6.56 -6.24
CA SER A 47 -13.32 6.72 -7.57
C SER A 47 -12.20 6.82 -8.61
N TYR A 48 -12.48 6.45 -9.86
CA TYR A 48 -11.52 6.60 -10.95
C TYR A 48 -10.87 8.00 -10.97
N GLY A 49 -11.67 9.05 -10.82
CA GLY A 49 -11.18 10.43 -10.79
C GLY A 49 -10.25 10.72 -9.61
N ALA A 50 -10.49 10.13 -8.44
CA ALA A 50 -9.60 10.27 -7.29
C ALA A 50 -8.28 9.52 -7.49
N VAL A 51 -8.32 8.32 -8.09
CA VAL A 51 -7.11 7.56 -8.45
C VAL A 51 -6.29 8.30 -9.51
N ASP A 52 -6.93 8.77 -10.59
CA ASP A 52 -6.25 9.51 -11.67
C ASP A 52 -5.62 10.81 -11.14
N ALA A 53 -6.31 11.54 -10.26
CA ALA A 53 -5.77 12.75 -9.63
C ALA A 53 -4.53 12.43 -8.79
N LYS A 54 -4.62 11.44 -7.88
CA LYS A 54 -3.47 11.01 -7.06
C LYS A 54 -2.28 10.60 -7.91
N MET A 55 -2.53 9.82 -8.96
CA MET A 55 -1.50 9.39 -9.90
C MET A 55 -0.81 10.57 -10.58
N ARG A 56 -1.59 11.51 -11.12
CA ARG A 56 -1.06 12.69 -11.81
C ARG A 56 -0.22 13.56 -10.88
N GLU A 57 -0.70 13.78 -9.66
CA GLU A 57 0.03 14.54 -8.63
C GLU A 57 1.35 13.86 -8.30
N TYR A 58 1.36 12.53 -8.14
CA TYR A 58 2.58 11.78 -7.85
C TYR A 58 3.57 11.83 -9.02
N THR A 59 3.13 11.54 -10.25
CA THR A 59 3.98 11.60 -11.45
C THR A 59 4.58 13.00 -11.63
N PHE A 60 3.81 14.06 -11.40
CA PHE A 60 4.32 15.42 -11.44
C PHE A 60 5.36 15.64 -10.32
N GLY A 61 5.01 15.29 -9.08
CA GLY A 61 5.86 15.48 -7.92
C GLY A 61 7.20 14.74 -7.99
N ILE A 62 7.20 13.49 -8.46
CA ILE A 62 8.44 12.71 -8.60
C ILE A 62 9.29 13.26 -9.75
N ASN A 63 8.70 13.65 -10.89
CA ASN A 63 9.46 14.22 -11.99
C ASN A 63 10.10 15.56 -11.63
N GLU A 64 9.36 16.43 -10.94
CA GLU A 64 9.90 17.69 -10.43
C GLU A 64 11.03 17.45 -9.42
N TYR A 65 10.82 16.56 -8.44
CA TYR A 65 11.84 16.23 -7.46
C TYR A 65 13.10 15.63 -8.10
N MET A 66 12.94 14.64 -8.98
CA MET A 66 14.05 13.98 -9.65
C MET A 66 14.82 14.94 -10.56
N ARG A 67 14.14 15.94 -11.15
CA ARG A 67 14.78 17.01 -11.92
C ARG A 67 15.64 17.90 -11.02
N GLU A 68 15.12 18.32 -9.87
CA GLU A 68 15.79 19.25 -8.95
C GLU A 68 16.92 18.58 -8.14
N HIS A 69 16.78 17.29 -7.85
CA HIS A 69 17.65 16.54 -6.94
C HIS A 69 18.38 15.36 -7.60
N SER A 70 18.43 15.29 -8.94
CA SER A 70 19.04 14.16 -9.69
C SER A 70 20.45 13.78 -9.22
N ALA A 71 21.25 14.74 -8.79
CA ALA A 71 22.62 14.51 -8.31
C ALA A 71 22.69 13.80 -6.94
N ASP A 72 21.62 13.85 -6.15
CA ASP A 72 21.58 13.34 -4.78
C ASP A 72 20.86 11.99 -4.67
N VAL A 73 20.23 11.52 -5.76
CA VAL A 73 19.42 10.29 -5.75
C VAL A 73 20.29 9.05 -5.54
N VAL A 74 19.87 8.17 -4.62
CA VAL A 74 20.48 6.85 -4.46
C VAL A 74 19.78 5.87 -5.40
N GLN A 75 20.53 5.34 -6.37
CA GLN A 75 20.07 4.29 -7.27
C GLN A 75 20.86 3.01 -7.05
N LYS A 76 20.16 1.88 -6.96
CA LYS A 76 20.74 0.53 -6.91
C LYS A 76 20.23 -0.28 -8.09
N THR A 77 21.14 -0.69 -8.95
CA THR A 77 20.84 -1.59 -10.07
C THR A 77 21.09 -3.04 -9.64
N LYS A 78 20.10 -3.91 -9.81
CA LYS A 78 20.20 -5.32 -9.43
C LYS A 78 19.41 -6.19 -10.40
N LYS A 79 19.95 -7.36 -10.76
CA LYS A 79 19.19 -8.40 -11.47
C LYS A 79 18.30 -9.15 -10.48
N GLY A 80 17.08 -9.48 -10.88
CA GLY A 80 16.15 -10.26 -10.08
C GLY A 80 15.21 -11.10 -10.92
N THR A 81 14.15 -11.55 -10.29
CA THR A 81 13.10 -12.35 -10.91
C THR A 81 11.77 -11.82 -10.41
N THR A 82 10.82 -11.61 -11.31
CA THR A 82 9.47 -11.15 -10.97
C THR A 82 8.69 -12.25 -10.23
N PRO A 83 7.52 -11.94 -9.63
CA PRO A 83 6.68 -12.95 -8.97
C PRO A 83 6.23 -14.10 -9.87
N GLY A 84 6.04 -13.84 -11.16
CA GLY A 84 5.74 -14.83 -12.19
C GLY A 84 6.97 -15.61 -12.70
N GLY A 85 8.16 -15.38 -12.15
CA GLY A 85 9.37 -16.12 -12.49
C GLY A 85 10.18 -15.55 -13.66
N VAL A 86 9.89 -14.33 -14.11
CA VAL A 86 10.56 -13.72 -15.28
C VAL A 86 11.83 -12.99 -14.82
N PRO A 87 13.01 -13.28 -15.41
CA PRO A 87 14.22 -12.51 -15.13
C PRO A 87 14.05 -11.04 -15.49
N ALA A 88 14.51 -10.14 -14.61
CA ALA A 88 14.38 -8.71 -14.79
C ALA A 88 15.63 -7.94 -14.37
N ASP A 89 15.95 -6.88 -15.10
CA ASP A 89 16.91 -5.85 -14.72
C ASP A 89 16.18 -4.74 -13.97
N CYS A 90 16.57 -4.48 -12.73
CA CYS A 90 15.82 -3.62 -11.82
C CYS A 90 16.66 -2.42 -11.36
N VAL A 91 16.05 -1.24 -11.31
CA VAL A 91 16.62 -0.02 -10.76
C VAL A 91 15.74 0.42 -9.59
N TYR A 92 16.24 0.20 -8.38
CA TYR A 92 15.62 0.69 -7.16
C TYR A 92 16.14 2.10 -6.86
N THR A 93 15.23 3.04 -6.64
CA THR A 93 15.52 4.44 -6.41
C THR A 93 14.95 4.88 -5.08
N LEU A 94 15.79 5.52 -4.27
CA LEU A 94 15.39 6.14 -3.01
C LEU A 94 15.93 7.57 -2.95
N SER A 95 15.03 8.51 -2.74
CA SER A 95 15.36 9.92 -2.46
C SER A 95 16.11 10.07 -1.11
N PRO A 96 17.03 11.04 -0.98
CA PRO A 96 17.74 11.30 0.28
C PRO A 96 16.85 11.54 1.50
N ASP A 97 15.70 12.18 1.30
CA ASP A 97 14.72 12.44 2.36
C ASP A 97 13.77 11.25 2.61
N SER A 98 13.96 10.15 1.88
CA SER A 98 13.13 8.94 1.90
C SER A 98 11.65 9.19 1.56
N LYS A 99 11.33 10.32 0.94
CA LYS A 99 9.95 10.68 0.58
C LYS A 99 9.49 9.98 -0.69
N TYR A 100 10.38 9.85 -1.66
CA TYR A 100 10.16 9.15 -2.92
C TYR A 100 10.97 7.87 -2.94
N GLU A 101 10.28 6.80 -3.27
CA GLU A 101 10.84 5.48 -3.43
C GLU A 101 10.16 4.81 -4.63
N SER A 102 10.95 4.24 -5.52
CA SER A 102 10.45 3.58 -6.71
C SER A 102 11.31 2.39 -7.12
N LEU A 103 10.70 1.49 -7.87
CA LEU A 103 11.37 0.40 -8.56
C LEU A 103 10.98 0.46 -10.03
N GLN A 104 11.96 0.60 -10.91
CA GLN A 104 11.77 0.35 -12.33
C GLN A 104 12.30 -1.04 -12.65
N MET A 105 11.51 -1.85 -13.35
CA MET A 105 11.87 -3.18 -13.78
C MET A 105 11.76 -3.28 -15.29
N GLU A 106 12.80 -3.82 -15.91
CA GLU A 106 12.85 -4.14 -17.33
C GLU A 106 12.91 -5.65 -17.49
N LYS A 107 11.98 -6.24 -18.25
CA LYS A 107 11.96 -7.69 -18.52
C LYS A 107 11.67 -7.97 -19.98
N SER A 108 12.40 -8.92 -20.55
CA SER A 108 12.18 -9.36 -21.93
C SER A 108 10.91 -10.19 -22.03
N VAL A 109 10.10 -9.89 -23.04
CA VAL A 109 8.92 -10.68 -23.44
C VAL A 109 9.12 -11.17 -24.87
N GLU A 110 8.25 -12.05 -25.36
CA GLU A 110 8.44 -12.79 -26.62
C GLU A 110 8.81 -11.92 -27.83
N ASN A 111 8.32 -10.67 -27.91
CA ASN A 111 8.56 -9.75 -29.02
C ASN A 111 8.84 -8.30 -28.57
N GLY A 112 9.52 -8.14 -27.43
CA GLY A 112 9.83 -6.81 -26.93
C GLY A 112 10.30 -6.78 -25.47
N VAL A 113 10.10 -5.62 -24.85
CA VAL A 113 10.49 -5.34 -23.48
C VAL A 113 9.30 -4.78 -22.73
N GLN A 114 9.01 -5.34 -21.57
CA GLN A 114 8.02 -4.81 -20.64
C GLN A 114 8.72 -4.04 -19.53
N TYR A 115 8.21 -2.84 -19.27
CA TYR A 115 8.64 -1.97 -18.19
C TYR A 115 7.55 -1.90 -17.14
N ASP A 116 7.88 -2.31 -15.92
CA ASP A 116 7.04 -2.12 -14.75
C ASP A 116 7.67 -1.04 -13.87
N GLU A 117 6.89 -0.03 -13.47
CA GLU A 117 7.33 1.00 -12.55
C GLU A 117 6.43 0.98 -11.32
N TYR A 118 7.04 0.78 -10.16
CA TYR A 118 6.40 0.79 -8.85
C TYR A 118 6.74 2.09 -8.15
N PHE A 119 5.75 2.67 -7.50
CA PHE A 119 5.88 3.92 -6.78
C PHE A 119 5.30 3.79 -5.38
N ASN A 120 6.11 4.08 -4.38
CA ASN A 120 5.66 4.09 -3.00
C ASN A 120 5.03 5.44 -2.67
N MET A 121 3.72 5.46 -2.45
CA MET A 121 2.97 6.66 -2.10
C MET A 121 2.70 6.76 -0.59
N GLY A 122 3.37 5.94 0.23
CA GLY A 122 3.23 5.91 1.69
C GLY A 122 2.11 4.98 2.16
N ASP A 123 0.86 5.35 1.89
CA ASP A 123 -0.33 4.54 2.24
C ASP A 123 -0.78 3.59 1.11
N SER A 124 -0.15 3.75 -0.05
CA SER A 124 -0.54 3.07 -1.28
C SER A 124 0.66 2.80 -2.16
N ILE A 125 0.51 1.81 -3.04
CA ILE A 125 1.48 1.47 -4.08
C ILE A 125 0.82 1.73 -5.40
N PHE A 126 1.52 2.45 -6.26
CA PHE A 126 1.08 2.67 -7.63
C PHE A 126 2.00 1.96 -8.61
N ILE A 127 1.43 1.36 -9.65
CA ILE A 127 2.16 0.53 -10.60
C ILE A 127 1.72 0.90 -12.02
N THR A 128 2.67 1.27 -12.87
CA THR A 128 2.46 1.34 -14.33
C THR A 128 3.17 0.21 -15.03
N ARG A 129 2.55 -0.27 -16.09
CA ARG A 129 3.14 -1.26 -16.99
C ARG A 129 2.99 -0.81 -18.43
N THR A 130 4.06 -0.91 -19.19
CA THR A 130 4.03 -0.73 -20.64
C THR A 130 4.90 -1.77 -21.31
N THR A 131 4.46 -2.27 -22.46
CA THR A 131 5.25 -3.13 -23.33
C THR A 131 5.66 -2.34 -24.55
N VAL A 132 6.94 -2.32 -24.86
CA VAL A 132 7.50 -1.78 -26.10
C VAL A 132 7.93 -2.95 -26.96
N TYR A 133 7.35 -3.07 -28.15
CA TYR A 133 7.62 -4.15 -29.09
C TYR A 133 8.81 -3.84 -29.99
N ASP A 134 9.41 -4.88 -30.57
CA ASP A 134 10.60 -4.76 -31.43
C ASP A 134 10.37 -3.91 -32.69
N ASP A 135 9.11 -3.77 -33.12
CA ASP A 135 8.71 -2.90 -34.24
C ASP A 135 8.55 -1.42 -33.83
N GLY A 136 8.80 -1.09 -32.57
CA GLY A 136 8.64 0.24 -31.98
C GLY A 136 7.21 0.57 -31.57
N GLY A 137 6.24 -0.34 -31.76
CA GLY A 137 4.90 -0.24 -31.20
C GLY A 137 4.92 -0.33 -29.68
N PHE A 138 3.85 0.14 -29.03
CA PHE A 138 3.69 0.01 -27.58
C PHE A 138 2.24 -0.22 -27.19
N ASP A 139 2.04 -1.00 -26.13
CA ASP A 139 0.72 -1.18 -25.52
C ASP A 139 0.26 0.09 -24.78
N PRO A 140 -1.06 0.34 -24.67
CA PRO A 140 -1.58 1.24 -23.68
C PRO A 140 -1.03 0.92 -22.29
N VAL A 141 -0.73 1.96 -21.50
CA VAL A 141 -0.17 1.78 -20.15
C VAL A 141 -1.22 1.17 -19.24
N ASP A 142 -0.98 -0.07 -18.80
CA ASP A 142 -1.74 -0.71 -17.74
C ASP A 142 -1.40 -0.05 -16.40
N LYS A 143 -2.42 0.13 -15.56
CA LYS A 143 -2.30 0.82 -14.28
C LYS A 143 -2.92 -0.02 -13.18
N TYR A 144 -2.17 -0.19 -12.10
CA TYR A 144 -2.64 -0.86 -10.89
C TYR A 144 -2.37 0.03 -9.68
N TYR A 145 -3.18 -0.15 -8.65
CA TYR A 145 -2.87 0.45 -7.37
C TYR A 145 -3.26 -0.48 -6.24
N ILE A 146 -2.51 -0.40 -5.14
CA ILE A 146 -2.74 -1.13 -3.91
C ILE A 146 -2.98 -0.11 -2.82
N ILE A 147 -4.11 -0.20 -2.14
CA ILE A 147 -4.43 0.64 -0.98
C ILE A 147 -5.17 -0.19 0.06
N ALA A 148 -4.88 0.05 1.34
CA ALA A 148 -5.50 -0.67 2.45
C ALA A 148 -5.48 -2.21 2.28
N GLY A 149 -4.40 -2.74 1.70
CA GLY A 149 -4.24 -4.18 1.48
C GLY A 149 -5.16 -4.76 0.39
N VAL A 150 -5.64 -3.97 -0.56
CA VAL A 150 -6.43 -4.46 -1.69
C VAL A 150 -5.80 -3.99 -3.00
N LEU A 151 -5.64 -4.90 -3.95
CA LEU A 151 -5.15 -4.64 -5.30
C LEU A 151 -6.30 -4.34 -6.25
N TYR A 152 -6.15 -3.27 -7.03
CA TYR A 152 -7.09 -2.83 -8.05
C TYR A 152 -6.40 -2.63 -9.41
N LYS A 153 -7.15 -2.85 -10.50
CA LYS A 153 -6.80 -2.42 -11.85
C LYS A 153 -7.58 -1.14 -12.19
N VAL A 154 -6.90 -0.18 -12.82
CA VAL A 154 -7.51 1.05 -13.32
C VAL A 154 -7.70 0.92 -14.83
N ASP A 155 -8.94 1.01 -15.30
CA ASP A 155 -9.24 1.08 -16.72
C ASP A 155 -9.41 2.54 -17.13
N ILE A 156 -8.50 3.04 -17.96
CA ILE A 156 -8.50 4.43 -18.43
C ILE A 156 -9.57 4.65 -19.50
N THR A 157 -9.86 3.61 -20.29
CA THR A 157 -10.82 3.70 -21.41
C THR A 157 -12.23 3.79 -20.87
N ASP A 158 -12.58 2.89 -19.97
CA ASP A 158 -13.91 2.83 -19.36
C ASP A 158 -14.04 3.74 -18.13
N GLN A 159 -12.93 4.33 -17.68
CA GLN A 159 -12.85 5.16 -16.48
C GLN A 159 -13.36 4.42 -15.24
N THR A 160 -12.93 3.17 -15.09
CA THR A 160 -13.34 2.31 -13.99
C THR A 160 -12.17 1.84 -13.15
N VAL A 161 -12.51 1.34 -11.97
CA VAL A 161 -11.58 0.76 -11.01
C VAL A 161 -12.14 -0.60 -10.63
N THR A 162 -11.38 -1.66 -10.93
CA THR A 162 -11.82 -3.04 -10.68
C THR A 162 -10.97 -3.64 -9.58
N LYS A 163 -11.60 -4.10 -8.50
CA LYS A 163 -10.92 -4.90 -7.47
C LYS A 163 -10.45 -6.21 -8.08
N LEU A 164 -9.17 -6.53 -7.93
CA LEU A 164 -8.62 -7.81 -8.34
C LEU A 164 -8.61 -8.78 -7.16
N VAL A 165 -7.95 -8.41 -6.05
CA VAL A 165 -7.78 -9.32 -4.91
C VAL A 165 -7.52 -8.55 -3.62
N ASP A 166 -7.98 -9.10 -2.50
CA ASP A 166 -7.58 -8.66 -1.16
C ASP A 166 -6.26 -9.35 -0.80
N LEU A 167 -5.26 -8.62 -0.31
CA LEU A 167 -3.95 -9.19 0.01
C LEU A 167 -4.00 -10.17 1.19
N SER A 168 -5.07 -10.16 1.99
CA SER A 168 -5.32 -11.16 3.01
C SER A 168 -5.97 -12.44 2.48
N ASP A 169 -6.41 -12.46 1.22
CA ASP A 169 -6.93 -13.64 0.54
C ASP A 169 -5.77 -14.57 0.14
N PRO A 170 -5.85 -15.89 0.40
CA PRO A 170 -4.87 -16.86 -0.08
C PRO A 170 -4.61 -16.81 -1.60
N ALA A 171 -5.58 -16.37 -2.40
CA ALA A 171 -5.45 -16.22 -3.85
C ALA A 171 -4.59 -15.01 -4.27
N ALA A 172 -4.18 -14.14 -3.34
CA ALA A 172 -3.39 -12.95 -3.65
C ALA A 172 -2.03 -13.28 -4.30
N ALA A 173 -1.36 -14.32 -3.79
CA ALA A 173 -0.07 -14.76 -4.32
C ALA A 173 -0.20 -15.31 -5.74
N GLU A 174 -1.24 -16.11 -6.01
CA GLU A 174 -1.52 -16.64 -7.34
C GLU A 174 -1.89 -15.50 -8.31
N THR A 175 -2.72 -14.56 -7.86
CA THR A 175 -3.09 -13.37 -8.64
C THR A 175 -1.85 -12.56 -9.01
N ALA A 176 -0.97 -12.30 -8.05
CA ALA A 176 0.27 -11.57 -8.22
C ALA A 176 1.24 -12.27 -9.17
N ALA A 177 1.34 -13.60 -9.12
CA ALA A 177 2.14 -14.38 -10.06
C ALA A 177 1.54 -14.33 -11.48
N ASN A 178 0.22 -14.46 -11.61
CA ASN A 178 -0.47 -14.46 -12.91
C ASN A 178 -0.40 -13.12 -13.63
N ILE A 179 -0.55 -12.01 -12.90
CA ILE A 179 -0.37 -10.67 -13.47
C ILE A 179 1.07 -10.17 -13.33
N ASP A 180 1.94 -10.97 -12.74
CA ASP A 180 3.37 -10.72 -12.59
C ASP A 180 3.72 -9.36 -11.93
N ILE A 181 3.14 -9.06 -10.76
CA ILE A 181 3.43 -7.83 -10.00
C ILE A 181 3.75 -8.08 -8.53
N TYR A 182 4.65 -7.28 -7.97
CA TYR A 182 4.88 -7.24 -6.52
C TYR A 182 3.72 -6.58 -5.78
N LEU A 183 3.43 -7.07 -4.57
CA LEU A 183 2.29 -6.60 -3.77
C LEU A 183 2.68 -5.65 -2.63
N SER A 184 3.98 -5.50 -2.34
CA SER A 184 4.44 -4.61 -1.27
C SER A 184 5.82 -4.01 -1.54
N PHE A 185 6.07 -2.79 -1.04
CA PHE A 185 7.42 -2.20 -1.04
C PHE A 185 8.34 -2.86 0.00
N GLU A 186 7.81 -3.50 1.03
CA GLU A 186 8.62 -4.27 1.97
C GLU A 186 9.31 -5.45 1.27
N GLU A 187 8.57 -6.17 0.42
CA GLU A 187 9.11 -7.21 -0.44
C GLU A 187 10.15 -6.65 -1.44
N ILE A 188 9.81 -5.58 -2.15
CA ILE A 188 10.72 -4.91 -3.08
C ILE A 188 12.02 -4.47 -2.40
N ARG A 189 11.94 -3.82 -1.23
CA ARG A 189 13.11 -3.40 -0.44
C ARG A 189 13.98 -4.59 -0.07
N THR A 190 13.37 -5.66 0.42
CA THR A 190 14.10 -6.88 0.83
C THR A 190 14.91 -7.46 -0.34
N ILE A 191 14.38 -7.38 -1.55
CA ILE A 191 15.03 -7.95 -2.74
C ILE A 191 16.03 -6.97 -3.37
N TYR A 192 15.69 -5.68 -3.50
CA TYR A 192 16.40 -4.73 -4.35
C TYR A 192 17.06 -3.55 -3.60
N GLY A 193 16.68 -3.32 -2.34
CA GLY A 193 17.13 -2.23 -1.48
C GLY A 193 18.21 -2.63 -0.50
#